data_AF-A0A3D2MI51-F1
#
_entry.id   AF-A0A3D2MI51-F1
#
_cell.length_a   1.000
_cell.length_b   1.000
_cell.length_c   1.000
_cell.angle_alpha   90.00
_cell.angle_beta   90.00
_cell.angle_gamma   90.00
#
_symmetry.space_group_name_H-M   'P 1'
#
loop_
_entity.id
_entity.type
_entity.pdbx_description
1 polymer ?
#
loop_
_entity_poly.entity_id
_entity_poly.type
_entity_poly.pdbx_seq_one_letter_code
_entity_poly.pdbx_strand_id
1 'polypeptide(L)' 'TGSLYSQDTQRIERAKEEYHVGNLYFNRKCTGALVGVHPFGGFNMSGTDSKAGGRDYLLLFTQAKAISTKK' A
#
# COMPACT_ATOMS: atom_id res chain seq x y z
N THR A 1 7.00 -6.04 3.75
CA THR A 1 6.96 -6.16 2.26
C THR A 1 7.13 -7.61 1.89
N GLY A 2 6.74 -8.01 0.68
CA GLY A 2 6.91 -9.38 0.19
C GLY A 2 7.25 -9.40 -1.29
N SER A 3 7.87 -10.49 -1.75
CA SER A 3 8.09 -10.74 -3.17
C SER A 3 7.90 -12.21 -3.50
N LEU A 4 7.25 -12.50 -4.63
CA LEU A 4 7.16 -13.84 -5.20
C LEU A 4 7.80 -13.86 -6.59
N TYR A 5 8.71 -14.79 -6.83
CA TYR A 5 9.22 -15.10 -8.17
C TYR A 5 8.49 -16.35 -8.68
N SER A 6 7.61 -16.18 -9.65
CA SER A 6 6.88 -17.28 -10.27
C SER A 6 6.32 -16.86 -11.63
N GLN A 7 6.20 -17.82 -12.54
CA GLN A 7 5.44 -17.68 -13.79
C GLN A 7 4.12 -18.46 -13.74
N ASP A 8 3.88 -19.21 -12.67
CA ASP A 8 2.64 -19.95 -12.46
C ASP A 8 1.56 -18.99 -11.96
N THR A 9 0.55 -18.76 -12.81
CA THR A 9 -0.56 -17.86 -12.52
C THR A 9 -1.33 -18.27 -11.27
N GLN A 10 -1.50 -19.57 -11.01
CA GLN A 10 -2.23 -20.02 -9.81
C GLN A 10 -1.50 -19.62 -8.52
N ARG A 11 -0.17 -19.70 -8.52
CA ARG A 11 0.65 -19.26 -7.38
C ARG A 11 0.62 -17.75 -7.21
N ILE A 12 0.62 -16.99 -8.31
CA ILE A 12 0.52 -15.54 -8.27
C ILE A 12 -0.82 -15.10 -7.70
N GLU A 13 -1.94 -15.67 -8.18
CA GLU A 13 -3.27 -15.33 -7.66
C GLU A 13 -3.40 -15.68 -6.18
N ARG A 14 -2.98 -16.88 -5.78
CA ARG A 14 -2.96 -17.28 -4.37
C ARG A 14 -2.14 -16.31 -3.50
N ALA A 15 -0.99 -15.85 -3.99
CA ALA A 15 -0.16 -14.90 -3.25
C ALA A 15 -0.79 -13.51 -3.13
N LYS A 16 -1.57 -13.04 -4.12
CA LYS A 16 -2.31 -11.78 -4.00
C LYS A 16 -3.33 -11.83 -2.86
N GLU A 17 -3.95 -12.99 -2.64
CA GLU A 17 -4.98 -13.19 -1.62
C GLU A 17 -4.38 -13.49 -0.23
N GLU A 18 -3.42 -14.40 -0.16
CA GLU A 18 -2.91 -14.90 1.12
C GLU A 18 -1.72 -14.11 1.66
N TYR A 19 -0.94 -13.44 0.80
CA TYR A 19 0.30 -12.82 1.24
C TYR A 19 0.04 -11.44 1.86
N HIS A 20 -0.25 -11.45 3.16
CA HIS A 20 -0.67 -10.27 3.90
C HIS A 20 0.51 -9.32 4.20
N VAL A 21 0.86 -8.47 3.23
CA VAL A 21 1.92 -7.45 3.32
C VAL A 21 1.47 -6.11 2.77
N GLY A 22 2.06 -5.02 3.26
CA GLY A 22 1.75 -3.68 2.74
C GLY A 22 2.12 -3.49 1.27
N ASN A 23 3.27 -4.01 0.81
CA ASN A 23 3.66 -3.97 -0.60
C ASN A 23 4.12 -5.35 -1.04
N LEU A 24 3.45 -5.91 -2.02
CA LEU A 24 3.75 -7.18 -2.66
C LEU A 24 4.28 -6.93 -4.08
N TYR A 25 5.38 -7.60 -4.41
CA TYR A 25 6.04 -7.50 -5.71
C TYR A 25 6.12 -8.88 -6.37
N PHE A 26 5.99 -8.93 -7.70
CA PHE A 26 6.13 -10.16 -8.48
C PHE A 26 7.30 -10.06 -9.44
N ASN A 27 8.13 -11.09 -9.48
CA ASN A 27 9.27 -11.22 -10.39
C ASN A 27 10.26 -10.03 -10.36
N ARG A 28 10.43 -9.41 -9.18
CA ARG A 28 11.38 -8.33 -8.92
C ARG A 28 11.70 -8.24 -7.42
N LYS A 29 12.81 -7.60 -7.06
CA LYS A 29 13.16 -7.33 -5.65
C LYS A 29 12.07 -6.53 -4.93
N CYS A 30 11.91 -6.76 -3.62
CA CYS A 30 10.92 -6.10 -2.76
C CYS A 30 11.38 -4.76 -2.15
N THR A 31 12.46 -4.17 -2.70
CA THR A 31 13.06 -2.91 -2.27
C THR A 31 13.06 -1.89 -3.41
N GLY A 32 13.30 -0.61 -3.09
CA GLY A 32 13.33 0.47 -4.10
C GLY A 32 11.94 0.90 -4.56
N ALA A 33 11.03 1.12 -3.60
CA ALA A 33 9.75 1.76 -3.88
C ALA A 33 9.98 3.19 -4.39
N LEU A 34 9.23 3.60 -5.41
CA LEU A 34 9.34 4.93 -6.03
C LEU A 34 8.16 5.79 -5.57
N VAL A 35 8.46 7.03 -5.17
CA VAL A 35 7.44 8.01 -4.78
C VAL A 35 6.45 8.23 -5.94
N GLY A 36 5.16 8.24 -5.65
CA GLY A 36 4.10 8.40 -6.65
C GLY A 36 3.79 7.16 -7.50
N VAL A 37 4.64 6.12 -7.48
CA VAL A 37 4.44 4.88 -8.27
C VAL A 37 4.11 3.70 -7.36
N HIS A 38 4.89 3.52 -6.29
CA HIS A 38 4.69 2.46 -5.30
C HIS A 38 4.53 3.09 -3.90
N PRO A 39 3.36 3.65 -3.55
CA PRO A 39 3.10 4.15 -2.20
C PRO A 39 3.48 3.10 -1.15
N PHE A 40 4.33 3.50 -0.20
CA PHE A 40 5.07 2.54 0.63
C PHE A 40 4.68 2.66 2.09
N GLY A 41 4.52 1.50 2.73
CA GLY A 41 4.15 1.38 4.13
C GLY A 41 3.34 0.11 4.37
N GLY A 42 3.09 -0.22 5.63
CA GLY A 42 2.36 -1.44 5.99
C GLY A 42 1.71 -1.32 7.36
N PHE A 43 1.13 -2.44 7.79
CA PHE A 43 0.26 -2.56 8.95
C PHE A 43 0.90 -3.44 10.04
N ASN A 44 0.17 -3.70 11.13
CA ASN A 44 0.61 -4.44 12.32
C ASN A 44 1.87 -3.79 12.95
N MET A 45 2.82 -4.59 13.41
CA MET A 45 4.09 -4.09 13.94
C MET A 45 4.99 -3.42 12.88
N SER A 46 4.60 -3.43 11.60
CA SER A 46 5.33 -2.72 10.53
C SER A 46 4.90 -1.26 10.37
N GLY A 47 3.79 -0.83 11.00
CA GLY A 47 3.30 0.55 10.90
C GLY A 47 1.78 0.67 11.03
N THR A 48 1.31 1.90 10.81
CA THR A 48 -0.10 2.30 10.99
C THR A 48 -0.93 2.21 9.70
N ASP A 49 -0.46 1.44 8.72
CA ASP A 49 -1.05 1.34 7.37
C ASP A 49 -1.04 2.66 6.56
N SER A 50 -0.22 3.62 6.99
CA SER A 50 0.04 4.82 6.19
C SER A 50 0.87 4.48 4.94
N LYS A 51 0.56 5.11 3.81
CA LYS A 51 1.22 4.89 2.51
C LYS A 51 1.98 6.12 2.02
N ALA A 52 3.19 6.30 2.54
CA ALA A 52 4.05 7.43 2.18
C ALA A 52 4.31 7.47 0.66
N GLY A 53 4.30 8.68 0.10
CA GLY A 53 4.43 8.90 -1.34
C GLY A 53 3.18 8.54 -2.16
N GLY A 54 2.07 8.19 -1.52
CA GLY A 54 0.75 8.05 -2.14
C GLY A 54 -0.14 9.28 -1.97
N ARG A 55 -1.26 9.31 -2.70
CA ARG A 55 -2.22 10.44 -2.70
C ARG A 55 -2.85 10.68 -1.32
N ASP A 56 -3.10 9.61 -0.58
CA ASP A 56 -3.82 9.68 0.70
C ASP A 56 -2.92 10.10 1.87
N TYR A 57 -1.60 10.08 1.69
CA TYR A 57 -0.66 10.28 2.79
C TYR A 57 -0.79 11.67 3.43
N LEU A 58 -1.02 12.70 2.62
CA LEU A 58 -1.17 14.07 3.13
C LEU A 58 -2.44 14.23 3.98
N LEU A 59 -3.49 13.44 3.70
CA LEU A 59 -4.74 13.53 4.46
C LEU A 59 -4.54 13.18 5.94
N LEU A 60 -3.56 12.34 6.26
CA LEU A 60 -3.19 11.98 7.63
C LEU A 60 -2.72 13.18 8.48
N PHE A 61 -2.33 14.28 7.83
CA PHE A 61 -1.84 15.51 8.46
C PHE A 61 -2.84 16.66 8.37
N THR A 62 -4.07 16.39 7.92
CA THR A 62 -5.13 17.40 7.77
C THR A 62 -6.35 17.06 8.62
N GLN A 63 -7.21 18.05 8.85
CA GLN A 63 -8.50 17.85 9.52
C GLN A 63 -9.64 18.11 8.53
N ALA A 64 -10.45 17.08 8.27
CA ALA A 64 -11.65 17.23 7.45
C ALA A 64 -12.67 18.13 8.16
N LYS A 65 -13.29 19.03 7.41
CA LYS A 65 -14.32 19.96 7.92
C LYS A 65 -15.49 20.02 6.92
N ALA A 66 -16.70 19.83 7.41
CA ALA A 66 -17.94 20.08 6.66
C ALA A 66 -18.65 21.32 7.21
N ILE A 67 -19.21 22.15 6.33
CA ILE A 67 -19.95 23.35 6.69
C ILE A 67 -21.26 23.35 5.90
N SER A 68 -22.38 23.54 6.59
CA SER A 68 -23.71 23.62 5.98
C SER A 68 -24.47 24.82 6.55
N THR A 69 -25.26 25.47 5.69
CA THR A 69 -26.10 26.62 6.08
C THR A 69 -27.49 26.40 5.51
N LYS A 70 -28.50 26.35 6.39
CA LYS A 70 -29.90 26.33 6.00
C LYS A 70 -30.31 27.77 5.64
N LYS A 71 -30.89 27.96 4.45
CA LYS A 71 -31.60 29.19 4.12
C LYS A 71 -32.99 29.18 4.75
#